data_AF-A0A920H5H1-F1
#
_entry.id   AF-A0A920H5H1-F1
#
_cell.length_a   1.000
_cell.length_b   1.000
_cell.length_c   1.000
_cell.angle_alpha   90.00
_cell.angle_beta   90.00
_cell.angle_gamma   90.00
#
_symmetry.space_group_name_H-M   'P 1'
#
loop_
_entity.id
_entity.type
_entity.pdbx_description
1 polymer ?
#
loop_
_entity_poly.entity_id
_entity_poly.type
_entity_poly.pdbx_seq_one_letter_code
_entity_poly.pdbx_strand_id
1 'polypeptide(L)' 'MHSGPDDAETHFKVIMVSEDFINLKLIERHRSINELMKDQFSNGLHALSLHLFTTSEWSKKGEKVKESPPCAK' A
#
# COMPACT_ATOMS: atom_id res chain seq x y z
N MET A 1 18.14 -1.57 8.65
CA MET A 1 18.36 -2.98 9.01
C MET A 1 17.00 -3.67 8.95
N HIS A 2 16.69 -4.38 7.87
CA HIS A 2 15.53 -5.27 7.78
C HIS A 2 16.10 -6.68 7.72
N SER A 3 16.00 -7.41 8.82
CA SER A 3 16.52 -8.77 8.95
C SER A 3 15.32 -9.72 8.98
N GLY A 4 14.91 -10.18 7.80
CA GLY A 4 14.02 -11.33 7.62
C GLY A 4 14.79 -12.41 6.86
N PRO A 5 14.50 -13.71 7.08
CA PRO A 5 15.18 -14.79 6.38
C PRO A 5 14.94 -14.69 4.86
N ASP A 6 15.95 -15.07 4.07
CA ASP A 6 16.09 -15.03 2.60
C ASP A 6 14.90 -15.56 1.75
N ASP A 7 13.81 -16.07 2.33
CA ASP A 7 12.82 -16.88 1.62
C ASP A 7 11.41 -16.25 1.47
N ALA A 8 11.18 -15.01 1.92
CA ALA A 8 9.85 -14.39 1.76
C ALA A 8 9.92 -12.89 1.47
N GLU A 9 10.24 -12.55 0.22
CA GLU A 9 10.03 -11.21 -0.33
C GLU A 9 8.51 -10.91 -0.44
N THR A 10 7.85 -10.60 0.69
CA THR A 10 6.41 -10.27 0.71
C THR A 10 6.14 -8.80 1.07
N HIS A 11 7.03 -7.91 0.61
CA HIS A 11 6.82 -6.46 0.66
C HIS A 11 6.11 -6.00 -0.60
N PHE A 12 4.81 -5.75 -0.51
CA PHE A 12 4.03 -5.27 -1.66
C PHE A 12 3.75 -3.78 -1.55
N LYS A 13 3.73 -3.09 -2.69
CA LYS A 13 3.26 -1.71 -2.78
C LYS A 13 1.98 -1.67 -3.60
N VAL A 14 0.91 -1.13 -3.02
CA VAL A 14 -0.37 -0.95 -3.69
C VAL A 14 -0.60 0.53 -3.89
N ILE A 15 -0.90 0.89 -5.13
CA ILE A 15 -1.31 2.23 -5.52
C ILE A 15 -2.75 2.11 -5.99
N MET A 16 -3.67 2.83 -5.34
CA MET A 16 -5.09 2.77 -5.69
C MET A 16 -5.65 4.17 -5.76
N VAL A 17 -6.46 4.41 -6.80
CA VAL A 17 -7.18 5.65 -7.00
C VAL A 17 -8.67 5.33 -6.98
N SER A 18 -9.41 5.89 -6.01
CA SER A 18 -10.87 5.72 -5.93
C SER A 18 -11.54 6.95 -5.31
N GLU A 19 -12.78 7.21 -5.73
CA GLU A 19 -13.64 8.22 -5.11
C GLU A 19 -14.17 7.78 -3.73
N ASP A 20 -14.12 6.48 -3.41
CA ASP A 20 -14.48 5.97 -2.08
C ASP A 20 -13.60 6.54 -0.96
N PHE A 21 -12.43 7.08 -1.33
CA PHE A 21 -11.50 7.73 -0.41
C PHE A 21 -11.84 9.20 -0.11
N ILE A 22 -12.84 9.76 -0.79
CA ILE A 22 -13.33 11.12 -0.55
C ILE A 22 -13.87 11.20 0.88
N ASN A 23 -13.52 12.26 1.61
CA ASN A 23 -13.86 12.48 3.02
C ASN A 23 -13.29 11.46 4.03
N LEU A 24 -12.55 10.43 3.60
CA LEU A 24 -11.86 9.52 4.50
C LEU A 24 -10.47 10.04 4.86
N LYS A 25 -10.10 9.96 6.14
CA LYS A 25 -8.73 10.22 6.58
C LYS A 25 -7.79 9.10 6.12
N LEU A 26 -6.50 9.40 5.99
CA LEU A 26 -5.48 8.43 5.58
C LEU A 26 -5.55 7.12 6.38
N ILE A 27 -5.70 7.21 7.70
CA ILE A 27 -5.78 6.03 8.58
C ILE A 27 -7.03 5.19 8.32
N GLU A 28 -8.15 5.82 7.97
CA GLU A 28 -9.41 5.12 7.65
C GLU A 28 -9.28 4.40 6.32
N ARG A 29 -8.72 5.06 5.30
CA ARG A 29 -8.41 4.43 4.01
C ARG A 29 -7.51 3.20 4.20
N HIS A 30 -6.45 3.33 4.99
CA HIS A 30 -5.54 2.21 5.29
C HIS A 30 -6.26 1.07 6.05
N ARG A 31 -7.12 1.39 7.03
CA ARG A 31 -7.90 0.39 7.75
C ARG A 31 -8.81 -0.39 6.80
N SER A 32 -9.57 0.29 5.94
CA SER A 32 -10.47 -0.36 4.99
C SER A 32 -9.74 -1.33 4.07
N ILE A 33 -8.58 -0.94 3.53
CA ILE A 33 -7.79 -1.83 2.68
C ILE A 33 -7.14 -2.98 3.48
N ASN A 34 -6.64 -2.70 4.69
CA ASN A 34 -6.07 -3.75 5.54
C ASN A 34 -7.12 -4.77 5.99
N GLU A 35 -8.37 -4.35 6.22
CA GLU A 35 -9.47 -5.28 6.51
C GLU A 35 -9.77 -6.20 5.33
N LEU A 36 -9.78 -5.67 4.10
CA LEU A 36 -9.93 -6.47 2.89
C LEU A 36 -8.77 -7.43 2.67
N MET A 37 -7.55 -7.03 3.04
CA MET A 37 -6.32 -7.81 2.86
C MET A 37 -5.99 -8.75 4.03
N LYS A 38 -6.85 -8.79 5.06
CA LYS A 38 -6.58 -9.51 6.31
C LYS A 38 -6.33 -11.00 6.09
N ASP A 39 -7.08 -11.62 5.17
CA ASP A 39 -6.91 -13.02 4.80
C ASP A 39 -5.53 -13.29 4.17
N GLN A 40 -5.04 -12.36 3.35
CA GLN A 40 -3.73 -12.45 2.69
C GLN A 40 -2.59 -12.32 3.71
N PHE A 41 -2.75 -11.50 4.76
CA PHE A 41 -1.83 -11.49 5.91
C PHE A 41 -1.79 -12.83 6.66
N SER A 42 -2.93 -13.51 6.80
CA SER A 42 -2.97 -14.86 7.37
C SER A 42 -2.28 -15.91 6.47
N ASN A 43 -2.20 -15.66 5.16
CA ASN A 43 -1.55 -16.54 4.18
C ASN A 43 -0.06 -16.25 3.94
N GLY A 44 0.58 -15.39 4.74
CA GLY A 44 2.04 -15.16 4.69
C GLY A 44 2.49 -13.83 4.08
N LEU A 45 1.58 -12.89 3.82
CA LEU A 45 1.95 -11.52 3.49
C LEU A 45 2.59 -10.83 4.70
N HIS A 46 3.84 -10.33 4.60
CA HIS A 46 4.51 -9.66 5.72
C HIS A 46 4.19 -8.17 5.81
N ALA A 47 4.19 -7.45 4.70
CA ALA A 47 3.98 -6.00 4.72
C ALA A 47 3.42 -5.43 3.42
N LEU A 48 2.57 -4.41 3.57
CA LEU A 48 1.93 -3.72 2.47
C LEU A 48 2.13 -2.20 2.60
N SER A 49 2.74 -1.59 1.60
CA SER A 49 2.83 -0.14 1.46
C SER A 49 1.64 0.36 0.65
N LEU A 50 0.74 1.10 1.31
CA LEU A 50 -0.48 1.61 0.69
C LEU A 50 -0.32 3.08 0.27
N HIS A 51 -0.62 3.35 -1.00
CA HIS A 51 -0.73 4.70 -1.56
C HIS A 51 -2.13 4.88 -2.14
N LEU A 52 -3.01 5.49 -1.33
CA LEU A 52 -4.44 5.59 -1.62
C LEU A 52 -4.82 7.05 -1.90
N PHE A 53 -5.27 7.33 -3.12
CA PHE A 53 -5.58 8.69 -3.58
C PHE A 53 -7.03 8.78 -4.07
N THR A 54 -7.65 9.93 -3.89
CA THR A 54 -8.82 10.29 -4.69
C THR A 54 -8.40 10.66 -6.11
N THR A 55 -9.33 10.61 -7.06
CA THR A 55 -9.07 11.04 -8.46
C THR A 55 -8.53 12.47 -8.52
N SER A 56 -9.05 13.37 -7.68
CA SER A 56 -8.57 14.75 -7.59
C SER A 56 -7.14 14.86 -7.04
N GLU A 57 -6.82 14.11 -5.97
CA GLU A 57 -5.47 14.05 -5.41
C GLU A 57 -4.47 13.45 -6.40
N TRP A 58 -4.87 12.41 -7.12
CA TRP A 58 -4.05 11.73 -8.13
C TRP A 58 -3.69 12.66 -9.29
N SER A 59 -4.70 13.36 -9.82
CA SER A 59 -4.51 14.37 -10.87
C SER A 59 -3.61 15.52 -10.41
N LYS A 60 -3.83 16.06 -9.20
CA LYS A 60 -2.97 17.12 -8.64
C LYS A 60 -1.52 16.72 -8.45
N LYS A 61 -1.27 15.42 -8.19
CA LYS A 61 0.07 14.87 -8.02
C LYS A 61 0.79 14.61 -9.36
N GLY A 62 0.12 14.78 -10.49
CA GLY A 62 0.65 14.50 -11.82
C GLY A 62 0.79 13.01 -12.09
N GLU A 63 -0.09 12.19 -11.50
CA GLU A 63 -0.24 10.76 -11.80
C GLU A 63 1.02 9.92 -11.62
N LYS A 64 1.89 10.32 -10.68
CA LYS A 64 3.14 9.65 -10.37
C LYS A 64 3.22 9.24 -8.91
N VAL A 65 3.72 8.03 -8.66
CA VAL A 65 4.17 7.57 -7.34
C VAL A 65 5.67 7.35 -7.39
N LYS A 66 6.36 7.65 -6.29
CA LYS A 66 7.77 7.32 -6.15
C LYS A 66 7.98 5.82 -6.33
N GLU A 67 9.03 5.47 -7.06
CA GLU A 67 9.45 4.09 -7.21
C GLU A 67 9.79 3.51 -5.84
N SER A 68 9.54 2.21 -5.67
CA SER A 68 9.95 1.55 -4.44
C SER A 68 11.47 1.50 -4.44
N PRO A 69 12.15 1.73 -3.30
CA PRO A 69 13.58 1.46 -3.22
C PRO A 69 13.83 0.01 -3.64
N PRO A 70 14.95 -0.29 -4.34
CA PRO A 70 15.31 -1.65 -4.66
C PRO A 70 15.42 -2.44 -3.36
N CYS A 71 14.87 -3.66 -3.34
CA CYS A 71 15.03 -4.57 -2.22
C CYS A 71 16.53 -4.70 -1.92
N ALA A 72 16.91 -4.48 -0.66
CA ALA A 72 18.27 -4.74 -0.21
C ALA A 72 18.46 -6.25 -0.24
N LYS A 73 19.33 -6.71 -1.15
CA LYS A 73 19.77 -8.09 -1.25
C LYS A 73 20.66 -8.46 -0.08
#